data_AF-A0A7C9AXH4-F1
#
_entry.id   AF-A0A7C9AXH4-F1
#
_cell.length_a   1.000
_cell.length_b   1.000
_cell.length_c   1.000
_cell.angle_alpha   90.00
_cell.angle_beta   90.00
_cell.angle_gamma   90.00
#
_symmetry.space_group_name_H-M   'P 1'
#
loop_
_entity.id
_entity.type
_entity.pdbx_description
1 polymer ?
#
loop_
_entity_poly.entity_id
_entity_poly.type
_entity_poly.pdbx_seq_one_letter_code
_entity_poly.pdbx_strand_id
1 'polypeptide(L)'
;YPTPGGMPMDPEIYPRPTGEVYICGMSSREEVPNDPEQVTPNPESIKVLKQVASTVSSHLKEGEAQVKAEQACFLPCTGDGVPVIGELPGMKGCYVGTGHSCWGILNGPATGAALAELVL
;
A
#
# COMPACT_ATOMS: atom_id res chain seq x y z
N TYR A 1 -7.43 -15.94 -14.70
CA TYR A 1 -8.84 -15.99 -15.11
C TYR A 1 -9.47 -14.61 -14.87
N PRO A 2 -9.81 -13.84 -15.91
CA PRO A 2 -10.51 -12.58 -15.70
C PRO A 2 -11.96 -12.86 -15.31
N THR A 3 -12.44 -12.24 -14.24
CA THR A 3 -13.87 -12.15 -13.94
C THR A 3 -14.55 -11.30 -15.02
N PRO A 4 -15.56 -11.81 -15.74
CA PRO A 4 -16.28 -11.02 -16.74
C PRO A 4 -16.90 -9.77 -16.09
N GLY A 5 -16.48 -8.58 -16.50
CA GLY A 5 -16.99 -7.30 -15.98
C GLY A 5 -16.37 -6.82 -14.66
N GLY A 6 -15.37 -7.52 -14.11
CA GLY A 6 -14.62 -7.05 -12.94
C GLY A 6 -13.47 -6.12 -13.34
N MET A 7 -13.16 -5.14 -12.49
CA MET A 7 -11.92 -4.36 -12.65
C MET A 7 -10.71 -5.31 -12.65
N PRO A 8 -9.66 -5.01 -13.47
CA PRO A 8 -8.43 -5.78 -13.44
C PRO A 8 -7.92 -5.94 -12.00
N MET A 9 -7.60 -7.17 -11.62
CA MET A 9 -6.94 -7.41 -10.34
C MET A 9 -5.44 -7.34 -10.58
N ASP A 10 -4.78 -6.44 -9.86
CA ASP A 10 -3.32 -6.28 -9.86
C ASP A 10 -2.76 -6.72 -8.50
N PRO A 11 -2.78 -8.03 -8.19
CA PRO A 11 -2.18 -8.54 -6.97
C PRO A 11 -0.65 -8.54 -7.10
N GLU A 12 0.02 -8.12 -6.04
CA GLU A 12 1.47 -8.08 -5.94
C GLU A 12 1.93 -9.11 -4.90
N ILE A 13 2.97 -9.87 -5.23
CA ILE A 13 3.48 -10.97 -4.40
C ILE A 13 4.98 -10.80 -4.22
N TYR A 14 5.40 -10.63 -2.97
CA TYR A 14 6.77 -10.31 -2.59
C TYR A 14 7.31 -11.40 -1.66
N PRO A 15 7.98 -12.44 -2.20
CA PRO A 15 8.70 -13.40 -1.39
C PRO A 15 9.95 -12.76 -0.77
N ARG A 16 10.19 -13.05 0.51
CA ARG A 16 11.34 -12.55 1.28
C ARG A 16 12.34 -13.68 1.54
N PRO A 17 13.63 -13.37 1.70
CA PRO A 17 14.66 -14.36 2.05
C PRO A 17 14.40 -15.11 3.37
N THR A 18 13.57 -14.55 4.26
CA THR A 18 13.15 -15.15 5.53
C THR A 18 12.13 -16.29 5.36
N GLY A 19 11.67 -16.55 4.12
CA GLY A 19 10.59 -17.49 3.82
C GLY A 19 9.19 -16.89 3.96
N GLU A 20 9.07 -15.64 4.41
CA GLU A 20 7.81 -14.92 4.44
C GLU A 20 7.42 -14.45 3.04
N VAL A 21 6.13 -14.50 2.72
CA VAL A 21 5.61 -13.95 1.47
C VAL A 21 4.56 -12.91 1.81
N TYR A 22 4.77 -11.69 1.33
CA TYR A 22 3.80 -10.61 1.46
C TYR A 22 2.96 -10.56 0.19
N ILE A 23 1.63 -10.48 0.35
CA ILE A 23 0.68 -10.45 -0.74
C ILE A 23 -0.25 -9.27 -0.50
N CYS A 24 -0.37 -8.39 -1.48
CA CYS A 24 -1.27 -7.24 -1.42
C CYS A 24 -1.89 -6.97 -2.78
N GLY A 25 -2.82 -6.04 -2.82
CA GLY A 25 -3.56 -5.67 -4.01
C GLY A 25 -4.96 -5.24 -3.63
N MET A 26 -5.80 -4.97 -4.64
CA MET A 26 -7.20 -4.62 -4.45
C MET A 26 -7.38 -3.39 -3.55
N SER A 27 -6.91 -2.24 -4.01
CA SER A 27 -7.22 -0.97 -3.34
C SER A 27 -8.71 -0.62 -3.54
N SER A 28 -9.40 -0.28 -2.46
CA SER A 28 -10.71 0.35 -2.49
C SER A 28 -10.63 1.82 -2.05
N ARG A 29 -11.69 2.58 -2.33
CA ARG A 29 -11.87 3.91 -1.75
C ARG A 29 -12.80 3.75 -0.55
N GLU A 30 -12.29 4.08 0.62
CA GLU A 30 -13.01 4.06 1.90
C GLU A 30 -12.86 5.42 2.58
N GLU A 31 -13.75 5.74 3.50
CA GLU A 31 -13.57 6.92 4.36
C GLU A 31 -12.47 6.65 5.39
N VAL A 32 -11.57 7.63 5.56
CA VAL A 32 -10.51 7.53 6.55
C VAL A 32 -11.11 7.69 7.95
N PRO A 33 -10.95 6.72 8.86
CA PRO A 33 -11.46 6.84 10.21
C PRO A 33 -10.69 7.91 11.00
N ASN A 34 -11.32 8.45 12.05
CA ASN A 34 -10.67 9.41 12.94
C ASN A 34 -9.53 8.78 13.75
N ASP A 35 -9.60 7.48 14.00
CA ASP A 35 -8.63 6.72 14.77
C ASP A 35 -8.00 5.63 13.88
N PRO A 36 -6.66 5.61 13.70
CA PRO A 36 -5.99 4.59 12.91
C PRO A 36 -6.19 3.16 13.43
N GLU A 37 -6.50 2.96 14.71
CA GLU A 37 -6.79 1.62 15.26
C GLU A 37 -8.11 1.04 14.74
N GLN A 38 -8.97 1.86 14.13
CA GLN A 38 -10.23 1.41 13.53
C GLN A 38 -10.06 0.89 12.10
N VAL A 39 -8.86 0.97 11.52
CA VAL A 39 -8.57 0.42 10.20
C VAL A 39 -8.56 -1.10 10.29
N THR A 40 -9.51 -1.74 9.61
CA THR A 40 -9.67 -3.20 9.61
C THR A 40 -9.60 -3.76 8.20
N PRO A 41 -9.02 -4.96 8.02
CA PRO A 41 -8.97 -5.61 6.72
C PRO A 41 -10.38 -6.02 6.26
N ASN A 42 -10.67 -5.81 4.98
CA ASN A 42 -11.91 -6.28 4.37
C ASN A 42 -11.85 -7.81 4.17
N PRO A 43 -12.72 -8.62 4.83
CA PRO A 43 -12.64 -10.08 4.76
C PRO A 43 -12.78 -10.66 3.35
N GLU A 44 -13.58 -10.04 2.49
CA GLU A 44 -13.75 -10.49 1.10
C GLU A 44 -12.48 -10.21 0.29
N SER A 45 -11.82 -9.07 0.50
CA SER A 45 -10.54 -8.77 -0.14
C SER A 45 -9.46 -9.76 0.30
N ILE A 46 -9.38 -10.09 1.59
CA ILE A 46 -8.47 -11.11 2.11
C ILE A 46 -8.73 -12.48 1.48
N LYS A 47 -10.00 -12.89 1.37
CA LYS A 47 -10.38 -14.16 0.73
C LYS A 47 -9.91 -14.22 -0.72
N VAL A 48 -10.06 -13.13 -1.46
CA VAL A 48 -9.57 -13.05 -2.85
C VAL A 48 -8.04 -13.12 -2.90
N LEU A 49 -7.31 -12.41 -2.03
CA LEU A 49 -5.85 -12.51 -1.96
C LEU A 49 -5.38 -13.95 -1.67
N LYS A 50 -6.05 -14.68 -0.76
CA LYS A 50 -5.78 -16.11 -0.50
C LYS A 50 -6.03 -17.00 -1.71
N GLN A 51 -7.08 -16.72 -2.49
CA GLN A 51 -7.38 -17.44 -3.73
C GLN A 51 -6.32 -17.18 -4.81
N VAL A 52 -5.88 -15.94 -4.95
CA VAL A 52 -4.76 -15.58 -5.84
C VAL A 52 -3.49 -16.30 -5.41
N ALA A 53 -3.16 -16.27 -4.12
CA ALA A 53 -1.99 -16.94 -3.56
C ALA A 53 -1.97 -18.44 -3.91
N SER A 54 -3.10 -19.11 -3.70
CA SER A 54 -3.29 -20.54 -4.01
C SER A 54 -3.17 -20.84 -5.51
N THR A 55 -3.52 -19.89 -6.37
CA THR A 55 -3.40 -20.02 -7.83
C THR A 55 -1.96 -19.85 -8.30
N VAL A 56 -1.20 -18.98 -7.64
CA VAL A 56 0.20 -18.68 -7.99
C VAL A 56 1.14 -19.78 -7.50
N SER A 57 0.91 -20.37 -6.33
CA SER A 57 1.76 -21.43 -5.79
C SER A 57 1.01 -22.36 -4.85
N SER A 58 1.25 -23.67 -4.98
CA SER A 58 0.76 -24.68 -4.05
C SER A 58 1.27 -24.49 -2.63
N HIS A 59 2.47 -23.92 -2.46
CA HIS A 59 3.06 -23.64 -1.15
C HIS A 59 2.37 -22.48 -0.42
N LEU A 60 1.58 -21.67 -1.11
CA LEU A 60 0.83 -20.55 -0.53
C LEU A 60 -0.64 -20.90 -0.26
N LYS A 61 -1.01 -22.16 -0.49
CA LYS A 61 -2.36 -22.65 -0.24
C LYS A 61 -2.63 -22.73 1.27
N GLU A 62 -3.88 -22.52 1.63
CA GLU A 62 -4.35 -22.74 3.00
C GLU A 62 -4.07 -24.19 3.45
N GLY A 63 -3.48 -24.33 4.64
CA GLY A 63 -2.98 -25.59 5.18
C GLY A 63 -1.49 -25.86 4.90
N GLU A 64 -0.91 -25.26 3.85
CA GLU A 64 0.53 -25.35 3.54
C GLU A 64 1.30 -24.13 4.07
N ALA A 65 0.70 -22.94 3.96
CA ALA A 65 1.24 -21.70 4.52
C ALA A 65 0.47 -21.25 5.77
N GLN A 66 1.22 -20.77 6.77
CA GLN A 66 0.64 -20.11 7.93
C GLN A 66 0.48 -18.62 7.66
N VAL A 67 -0.75 -18.11 7.83
CA VAL A 67 -1.02 -16.66 7.78
C VAL A 67 -0.45 -16.01 9.04
N LYS A 68 0.50 -15.09 8.88
CA LYS A 68 1.09 -14.34 10.01
C LYS A 68 0.26 -13.12 10.41
N ALA A 69 -0.28 -12.40 9.43
CA ALA A 69 -1.08 -11.21 9.65
C ALA A 69 -2.01 -10.94 8.46
N GLU A 70 -3.17 -10.37 8.74
CA GLU A 70 -4.11 -9.81 7.77
C GLU A 70 -4.29 -8.34 8.13
N GLN A 71 -4.05 -7.44 7.18
CA GLN A 71 -3.96 -6.00 7.46
C GLN A 71 -4.53 -5.19 6.31
N ALA A 72 -4.91 -3.95 6.63
CA ALA A 72 -5.23 -2.91 5.67
C ALA A 72 -4.61 -1.59 6.14
N CYS A 73 -4.41 -0.67 5.20
CA CYS A 73 -3.95 0.67 5.47
C CYS A 73 -4.44 1.62 4.38
N PHE A 74 -4.33 2.92 4.63
CA PHE A 74 -4.63 3.96 3.65
C PHE A 74 -3.36 4.38 2.92
N LEU A 75 -3.45 4.46 1.60
CA LEU A 75 -2.41 5.07 0.78
C LEU A 75 -2.52 6.61 0.89
N PRO A 76 -1.43 7.32 1.17
CA PRO A 76 -1.43 8.77 1.16
C PRO A 76 -1.50 9.25 -0.30
N CYS A 77 -2.67 9.73 -0.72
CA CYS A 77 -2.94 10.18 -2.08
C CYS A 77 -3.36 11.65 -2.08
N THR A 78 -2.93 12.37 -3.10
CA THR A 78 -3.38 13.74 -3.41
C THR A 78 -4.50 13.69 -4.44
N GLY A 79 -5.25 14.79 -4.59
CA GLY A 79 -6.41 14.83 -5.49
C GLY A 79 -6.08 14.60 -6.97
N ASP A 80 -4.84 14.92 -7.37
CA ASP A 80 -4.31 14.74 -8.73
C ASP A 80 -3.35 13.54 -8.84
N GLY A 81 -3.06 12.85 -7.74
CA GLY A 81 -2.13 11.72 -7.70
C GLY A 81 -0.65 12.10 -7.78
N VAL A 82 -0.32 13.39 -7.72
CA VAL A 82 1.07 13.88 -7.74
C VAL A 82 1.55 14.12 -6.30
N PRO A 83 2.73 13.63 -5.89
CA PRO A 83 3.26 13.88 -4.55
C PRO A 83 3.43 15.38 -4.26
N VAL A 84 3.16 15.79 -3.03
CA VAL A 84 3.35 17.17 -2.57
C VAL A 84 4.64 17.23 -1.77
N ILE A 85 5.64 17.93 -2.31
CA ILE A 85 7.00 18.04 -1.76
C ILE A 85 7.42 19.52 -1.80
N GLY A 86 7.69 20.12 -0.64
CA GLY A 86 8.18 21.51 -0.55
C GLY A 86 7.69 22.28 0.67
N GLU A 87 7.94 23.60 0.67
CA GLU A 87 7.52 24.51 1.73
C GLU A 87 6.00 24.78 1.66
N LEU A 88 5.34 24.82 2.81
CA LEU A 88 3.91 25.09 2.90
C LEU A 88 3.61 26.58 2.64
N PRO A 89 2.62 26.89 1.77
CA PRO A 89 2.23 28.27 1.51
C PRO A 89 1.82 29.00 2.80
N GLY A 90 2.43 30.17 3.04
CA GLY A 90 2.13 31.01 4.20
C GLY A 90 2.77 30.57 5.53
N MET A 91 3.59 29.52 5.54
CA MET A 91 4.28 29.02 6.74
C MET A 91 5.78 28.87 6.48
N LYS A 92 6.53 29.94 6.78
CA LYS A 92 7.97 29.98 6.55
C LYS A 92 8.70 28.91 7.37
N GLY A 93 9.57 28.14 6.72
CA GLY A 93 10.38 27.08 7.34
C GLY A 93 9.61 25.80 7.66
N CYS A 94 8.38 25.64 7.14
CA CYS A 94 7.60 24.43 7.31
C CYS A 94 7.49 23.67 5.98
N TYR A 95 7.99 22.44 5.94
CA TYR A 95 8.06 21.63 4.72
C TYR A 95 7.27 20.34 4.86
N VAL A 96 6.76 19.83 3.73
CA VAL A 96 6.02 18.57 3.64
C VAL A 96 6.57 17.71 2.52
N GLY A 97 6.53 16.39 2.71
CA GLY A 97 6.77 15.39 1.66
C GLY A 97 5.77 14.25 1.81
N THR A 98 4.69 14.27 1.04
CA THR A 98 3.58 13.31 1.16
C THR A 98 2.93 13.02 -0.19
N GLY A 99 1.90 12.18 -0.21
CA GLY A 99 1.08 11.94 -1.42
C GLY A 99 1.68 10.92 -2.38
N HIS A 100 2.64 10.10 -1.94
CA HIS A 100 3.34 9.16 -2.80
C HIS A 100 2.54 7.90 -3.17
N SER A 101 1.31 7.73 -2.67
CA SER A 101 0.51 6.53 -2.89
C SER A 101 1.32 5.25 -2.56
N CYS A 102 1.27 4.23 -3.41
CA CYS A 102 2.06 2.99 -3.29
C CYS A 102 3.57 3.18 -3.54
N TRP A 103 4.01 4.34 -4.04
CA TRP A 103 5.42 4.60 -4.39
C TRP A 103 6.24 5.22 -3.25
N GLY A 104 5.67 5.34 -2.05
CA GLY A 104 6.34 5.99 -0.91
C GLY A 104 7.67 5.34 -0.51
N ILE A 105 7.75 4.01 -0.50
CA ILE A 105 8.99 3.29 -0.17
C ILE A 105 10.09 3.56 -1.21
N LEU A 106 9.72 3.55 -2.49
CA LEU A 106 10.66 3.78 -3.60
C LEU A 106 11.14 5.24 -3.64
N ASN A 107 10.22 6.20 -3.52
CA ASN A 107 10.50 7.63 -3.70
C ASN A 107 10.93 8.33 -2.41
N GLY A 108 10.81 7.68 -1.25
CA GLY A 108 11.17 8.22 0.05
C GLY A 108 12.61 8.76 0.13
N PRO A 109 13.64 8.00 -0.28
CA PRO A 109 15.02 8.47 -0.24
C PRO A 109 15.26 9.74 -1.07
N ALA A 110 14.72 9.80 -2.29
CA ALA A 110 14.86 10.97 -3.17
C ALA A 110 14.10 12.18 -2.61
N THR A 111 12.90 11.96 -2.06
CA THR A 111 12.11 13.01 -1.40
C THR A 111 12.86 13.58 -0.20
N GLY A 112 13.46 12.72 0.64
CA GLY A 112 14.24 13.16 1.79
C GLY A 112 15.47 13.98 1.39
N ALA A 113 16.20 13.55 0.37
CA ALA A 113 17.34 14.30 -0.16
C ALA A 113 16.91 15.68 -0.70
N ALA A 114 15.83 15.74 -1.48
CA ALA A 114 15.31 17.00 -2.01
C ALA A 114 14.85 17.96 -0.89
N LEU A 115 14.17 17.45 0.14
CA LEU A 115 13.76 18.27 1.29
C LEU A 115 14.95 18.78 2.10
N ALA A 116 16.02 17.99 2.26
CA ALA A 116 17.22 18.44 2.95
C ALA A 116 17.83 19.68 2.28
N GLU A 117 17.92 19.69 0.94
CA GLU A 117 18.41 20.84 0.17
C GLU A 117 17.50 22.08 0.27
N LEU A 118 16.21 21.90 0.53
CA LEU A 118 15.28 23.02 0.70
C LEU A 118 15.28 23.61 2.11
N VAL A 119 15.67 22.81 3.11
CA VAL A 119 15.69 23.19 4.54
C VAL A 119 17.00 23.89 4.92
N LEU A 120 18.11 23.52 4.27
CA LEU A 120 19.44 24.11 4.49
C LEU A 120 19.55 25.52 3.88
#